data_AF-A0A819TYV7-F1
#
_entry.id   AF-A0A819TYV7-F1
#
_cell.length_a   1.000
_cell.length_b   1.000
_cell.length_c   1.000
_cell.angle_alpha   90.00
_cell.angle_beta   90.00
_cell.angle_gamma   90.00
#
_symmetry.space_group_name_H-M   'P 1'
#
loop_
_entity.id
_entity.type
_entity.pdbx_description
1 polymer ?
#
loop_
_entity_poly.entity_id
_entity_poly.type
_entity_poly.pdbx_seq_one_letter_code
_entity_poly.pdbx_strand_id
1 'polypeptide(L)' 'MMTDKVEQIDLAKLAEQAERYPDMLASMKKIAESNSDLTIEERNLLSIAYKNVIGNCRASWRIISNIEYEAQNTEH' A
#
# COMPACT_ATOMS: atom_id res chain seq x y z
N MET A 1 -16.79 -11.82 14.11
CA MET A 1 -17.92 -10.98 14.56
C MET A 1 -17.68 -9.59 13.99
N MET A 2 -18.72 -8.85 13.58
CA MET A 2 -18.64 -7.62 12.77
C MET A 2 -17.67 -6.52 13.28
N THR A 3 -17.23 -6.61 14.55
CA THR A 3 -16.27 -5.71 15.19
C THR A 3 -14.88 -5.73 14.57
N ASP A 4 -14.35 -6.90 14.18
CA ASP A 4 -12.97 -7.00 13.65
C ASP A 4 -12.85 -6.31 12.29
N LYS A 5 -13.84 -6.48 11.41
CA LYS A 5 -13.87 -5.81 10.09
C LYS A 5 -13.97 -4.29 10.23
N VAL A 6 -14.84 -3.80 11.12
CA VAL A 6 -14.98 -2.35 11.37
C VAL A 6 -13.68 -1.77 11.93
N GLU A 7 -13.06 -2.46 12.89
CA GLU A 7 -11.77 -2.04 13.47
C GLU A 7 -10.66 -1.99 12.41
N GLN A 8 -10.57 -2.99 11.52
CA GLN A 8 -9.61 -2.95 10.41
C GLN A 8 -9.88 -1.79 9.44
N ILE A 9 -11.14 -1.43 9.17
CA ILE A 9 -11.49 -0.29 8.31
C ILE A 9 -11.08 1.03 8.98
N ASP A 10 -11.36 1.19 10.28
CA ASP A 10 -10.99 2.39 11.02
C ASP A 10 -9.46 2.56 11.10
N LEU A 11 -8.73 1.47 11.35
CA LEU A 11 -7.27 1.45 11.30
C LEU A 11 -6.74 1.80 9.91
N ALA A 12 -7.35 1.28 8.83
CA ALA A 12 -6.96 1.61 7.46
C ALA A 12 -7.17 3.10 7.15
N LYS A 13 -8.28 3.69 7.59
CA LYS A 13 -8.57 5.13 7.42
C LYS A 13 -7.60 6.01 8.22
N LEU A 14 -7.26 5.62 9.45
CA LEU A 14 -6.25 6.32 10.25
C LEU A 14 -4.86 6.23 9.60
N ALA A 15 -4.49 5.05 9.09
CA ALA A 15 -3.23 4.85 8.39
C ALA A 15 -3.17 5.66 7.08
N GLU A 16 -4.28 5.78 6.35
CA GLU A 16 -4.39 6.66 5.18
C GLU A 16 -4.14 8.13 5.54
N GLN A 17 -4.79 8.63 6.60
CA GLN A 17 -4.59 10.01 7.09
C GLN A 17 -3.16 10.28 7.54
N ALA A 18 -2.46 9.25 8.03
CA ALA A 18 -1.06 9.33 8.43
C ALA A 18 -0.07 9.04 7.29
N GLU A 19 -0.56 8.81 6.06
CA GLU A 19 0.23 8.37 4.89
C GLU A 19 1.04 7.09 5.12
N ARG A 20 0.61 6.28 6.09
CA ARG A 20 1.22 4.98 6.45
C ARG A 20 0.62 3.86 5.60
N TYR A 21 0.82 3.94 4.28
CA TYR A 21 0.24 3.01 3.31
C TYR A 21 0.59 1.51 3.52
N PRO A 22 1.78 1.13 4.03
CA PRO A 22 2.05 -0.27 4.39
C PRO A 22 1.13 -0.79 5.49
N ASP A 23 0.82 0.04 6.50
CA ASP A 23 -0.08 -0.33 7.58
C ASP A 23 -1.53 -0.37 7.11
N MET A 24 -1.93 0.60 6.28
CA MET A 24 -3.22 0.58 5.58
C MET A 24 -3.40 -0.70 4.77
N LEU A 25 -2.36 -1.13 4.04
CA LEU A 25 -2.39 -2.36 3.25
C LEU A 25 -2.51 -3.60 4.13
N ALA A 26 -1.82 -3.64 5.28
CA ALA A 26 -1.91 -4.76 6.21
C ALA A 26 -3.33 -4.93 6.75
N SER A 27 -4.00 -3.84 7.15
CA SER A 27 -5.39 -3.87 7.61
C SER A 27 -6.36 -4.27 6.51
N MET A 28 -6.22 -3.68 5.31
CA MET A 28 -7.11 -3.99 4.18
C MET A 28 -6.94 -5.42 3.65
N LYS A 29 -5.74 -6.01 3.76
CA LYS A 29 -5.52 -7.43 3.43
C LYS A 29 -6.28 -8.37 4.37
N LYS A 30 -6.29 -8.10 5.67
CA LYS A 30 -7.06 -8.90 6.63
C LYS A 30 -8.55 -8.90 6.30
N ILE A 31 -9.09 -7.77 5.84
CA ILE A 31 -10.48 -7.68 5.38
C ILE A 31 -10.69 -8.49 4.09
N ALA A 32 -9.76 -8.42 3.13
CA ALA A 32 -9.84 -9.20 1.90
C ALA A 32 -9.76 -10.72 2.14
N GLU A 33 -9.06 -11.15 3.21
CA GLU A 33 -8.91 -12.55 3.60
C GLU A 33 -10.08 -13.08 4.45
N SER A 34 -11.00 -12.21 4.93
CA SER A 34 -12.07 -12.60 5.86
C SER A 34 -13.27 -13.33 5.23
N ASN A 35 -13.12 -13.94 4.04
CA ASN A 35 -14.15 -14.68 3.28
C ASN A 35 -15.51 -13.93 3.12
N SER A 36 -15.49 -12.60 3.20
CA SER A 36 -16.67 -11.76 3.05
C SER A 36 -16.50 -10.85 1.85
N ASP A 37 -17.59 -10.62 1.10
CA ASP A 37 -17.55 -9.70 -0.04
C ASP A 37 -17.14 -8.28 0.39
N LEU A 38 -16.32 -7.67 -0.47
CA LEU A 38 -15.87 -6.30 -0.26
C LEU A 38 -16.89 -5.30 -0.80
N THR A 39 -17.23 -4.32 0.03
CA THR A 39 -18.02 -3.17 -0.40
C THR A 39 -17.24 -2.32 -1.42
N ILE A 40 -17.90 -1.37 -2.06
CA ILE A 40 -17.24 -0.44 -3.00
C ILE A 40 -16.19 0.39 -2.25
N GLU A 41 -16.52 0.86 -1.04
CA GLU A 41 -15.61 1.64 -0.19
C GLU A 41 -14.38 0.83 0.21
N GLU A 42 -14.56 -0.43 0.62
CA GLU A 42 -13.45 -1.31 1.00
C GLU A 42 -12.54 -1.63 -0.20
N ARG A 43 -13.10 -1.85 -1.38
CA ARG A 43 -12.30 -2.03 -2.61
C ARG A 43 -11.49 -0.79 -2.97
N ASN A 44 -12.05 0.40 -2.77
CA ASN A 44 -11.34 1.66 -2.97
C ASN A 44 -10.17 1.80 -1.99
N LEU A 45 -10.38 1.54 -0.70
CA LEU A 45 -9.32 1.58 0.31
C LEU A 45 -8.20 0.58 -0.02
N LEU A 46 -8.54 -0.65 -0.40
CA LEU A 46 -7.56 -1.65 -0.82
C LEU A 46 -6.76 -1.19 -2.05
N SER A 47 -7.42 -0.55 -3.01
CA SER A 47 -6.76 -0.02 -4.22
C SER A 47 -5.82 1.13 -3.90
N ILE A 48 -6.23 2.06 -3.04
CA ILE A 48 -5.40 3.18 -2.58
C ILE A 48 -4.16 2.66 -1.87
N ALA A 49 -4.31 1.68 -0.97
CA ALA A 49 -3.21 1.09 -0.23
C ALA A 49 -2.17 0.47 -1.17
N TYR A 50 -2.58 -0.42 -2.08
CA TYR A 50 -1.65 -1.04 -3.03
C TYR A 50 -1.00 -0.04 -3.98
N LYS A 51 -1.78 0.91 -4.54
CA LYS A 51 -1.26 1.91 -5.48
C LYS A 51 -0.13 2.73 -4.86
N ASN A 52 -0.28 3.14 -3.59
CA ASN A 52 0.73 3.94 -2.92
C ASN A 52 1.96 3.12 -2.52
N VAL A 53 1.78 1.91 -1.96
CA VAL A 53 2.92 1.04 -1.61
C VAL A 53 3.77 0.71 -2.84
N ILE A 54 3.13 0.22 -3.91
CA ILE A 54 3.83 -0.13 -5.15
C ILE A 54 4.37 1.12 -5.86
N GLY A 55 3.65 2.23 -5.80
CA GLY A 55 4.08 3.53 -6.31
C GLY A 55 5.42 3.96 -5.73
N ASN A 56 5.54 3.89 -4.40
CA ASN A 56 6.76 4.22 -3.67
C ASN A 56 7.90 3.26 -4.03
N CYS A 57 7.65 1.94 -4.05
CA CYS A 57 8.67 0.96 -4.45
C CYS A 57 9.19 1.21 -5.87
N ARG A 58 8.30 1.54 -6.82
CA ARG A 58 8.69 1.88 -8.20
C ARG A 58 9.51 3.16 -8.27
N ALA A 59 9.19 4.17 -7.46
CA ALA A 59 9.97 5.40 -7.39
C ALA A 59 11.39 5.11 -6.87
N SER A 60 11.50 4.35 -5.78
CA SER A 60 12.79 3.91 -5.25
C SER A 60 13.59 3.09 -6.26
N TRP A 61 12.95 2.15 -6.96
CA TRP A 61 13.58 1.36 -8.01
C TRP A 61 14.18 2.24 -9.11
N ARG A 62 13.42 3.21 -9.62
CA ARG A 62 13.93 4.12 -10.66
C ARG A 62 15.16 4.91 -10.19
N ILE A 63 15.14 5.38 -8.95
CA ILE A 63 16.28 6.13 -8.39
C ILE A 63 17.52 5.24 -8.35
N ILE A 64 17.38 4.01 -7.85
CA ILE A 64 18.50 3.05 -7.77
C ILE A 64 19.01 2.70 -9.17
N SER A 65 18.13 2.36 -10.11
CA SER A 65 18.53 2.06 -11.49
C SER A 65 19.22 3.24 -12.17
N ASN A 66 18.78 4.47 -11.89
CA ASN A 66 19.43 5.65 -12.44
C ASN A 66 20.83 5.85 -11.84
N ILE A 67 21.01 5.65 -10.54
CA ILE A 67 22.33 5.72 -9.89
C ILE A 67 23.28 4.68 -10.47
N GLU A 68 22.80 3.46 -10.68
CA GLU A 68 23.58 2.37 -11.29
C GLU A 68 24.02 2.71 -12.73
N TYR A 69 23.10 3.25 -13.53
CA TYR A 69 23.40 3.68 -14.90
C TYR A 69 24.47 4.79 -14.96
N GLU A 70 24.35 5.82 -14.12
CA GLU A 70 25.33 6.91 -14.06
C GLU A 70 26.71 6.45 -13.57
N ALA A 71 26.76 5.52 -12.61
CA ALA A 71 28.01 4.92 -12.14
C ALA A 71 28.74 4.17 -13.28
N GLN A 72 28.02 3.35 -14.04
CA GLN A 72 28.59 2.60 -15.17
C GLN A 72 29.13 3.53 -16.29
N ASN A 73 28.46 4.65 -16.55
CA ASN A 73 28.91 5.61 -17.56
C ASN A 73 30.12 6.43 -17.12
N THR A 74 30.37 6.56 -15.81
CA THR A 74 31.50 7.34 -15.28
C THR A 74 32.79 6.51 -15.25
N GLU A 75 32.70 5.18 -15.28
CA GLU A 75 33.84 4.24 -15.29
C GLU A 75 34.36 3.92 -16.70
N HIS A 76 33.82 4.57 -17.74
CA HIS A 76 34.27 4.49 -19.14
C HIS A 76 34.73 5.87 -19.64
#